data_AF-A0A5C7JA68-F1
#
_entry.id   AF-A0A5C7JA68-F1
#
_cell.length_a   1.000
_cell.length_b   1.000
_cell.length_c   1.000
_cell.angle_alpha   90.00
_cell.angle_beta   90.00
_cell.angle_gamma   90.00
#
_symmetry.space_group_name_H-M   'P 1'
#
loop_
_entity.id
_entity.type
_entity.pdbx_description
1 polymer ?
#
loop_
_entity_poly.entity_id
_entity_poly.type
_entity_poly.pdbx_seq_one_letter_code
_entity_poly.pdbx_strand_id
1 'polypeptide(L)'
;MNALLAHLQAALADIPVLEPNNVAIPQMAAAFSRDLRSLLLPHFPLGQVYPETAGDNRDYPDAVYQIGNAGVRQFQGCNVAHSITFLLVIRSDRYAQMAELADVVGNSLEATPGCDVLDMASDFESELGCYRMALEIEISRALGASNTDARSVLLLPGVWSGHEPQYANCKGQKVDCQQMVVLHAHSFDELEALRAQVRSHLLGWQRPESYSPYQYIKGQPLESGGGLLAWVDTYQDVIRI
;
A
#
# COMPACT_ATOMS: atom_id res chain seq x y z
N MET A 1 10.56 -20.33 -4.42
CA MET A 1 9.50 -19.44 -3.91
C MET A 1 8.74 -20.10 -2.76
N ASN A 2 8.06 -21.24 -2.99
CA ASN A 2 7.18 -21.89 -1.99
C ASN A 2 7.79 -22.13 -0.60
N ALA A 3 9.05 -22.57 -0.49
CA ALA A 3 9.67 -22.83 0.81
C ALA A 3 9.94 -21.55 1.63
N LEU A 4 10.35 -20.47 0.96
CA LEU A 4 10.64 -19.19 1.61
C LEU A 4 9.34 -18.48 2.00
N LEU A 5 8.34 -18.50 1.12
CA LEU A 5 7.01 -17.99 1.44
C LEU A 5 6.46 -18.68 2.68
N ALA A 6 6.47 -20.02 2.71
CA ALA A 6 5.98 -20.80 3.85
C ALA A 6 6.77 -20.50 5.14
N HIS A 7 8.09 -20.37 5.05
CA HIS A 7 8.94 -20.00 6.19
C HIS A 7 8.55 -18.62 6.77
N LEU A 8 8.42 -17.61 5.91
CA LEU A 8 8.04 -16.27 6.34
C LEU A 8 6.60 -16.22 6.86
N GLN A 9 5.66 -16.93 6.24
CA GLN A 9 4.27 -17.04 6.74
C GLN A 9 4.22 -17.66 8.14
N ALA A 10 5.03 -18.69 8.40
CA ALA A 10 5.11 -19.30 9.72
C ALA A 10 5.80 -18.39 10.75
N ALA A 11 6.83 -17.65 10.33
CA ALA A 11 7.59 -16.76 11.19
C ALA A 11 6.85 -15.46 11.53
N LEU A 12 6.01 -14.98 10.62
CA LEU A 12 5.31 -13.69 10.69
C LEU A 12 3.80 -13.91 10.76
N ALA A 13 3.34 -14.75 11.68
CA ALA A 13 1.94 -15.22 11.73
C ALA A 13 0.90 -14.08 11.76
N ASP A 14 1.23 -12.93 12.34
CA ASP A 14 0.34 -11.77 12.47
C ASP A 14 0.52 -10.73 11.34
N ILE A 15 1.40 -10.99 10.37
CA ILE A 15 1.70 -10.07 9.28
C ILE A 15 1.43 -10.78 7.95
N PRO A 16 0.57 -10.23 7.08
CA PRO A 16 0.33 -10.80 5.76
C PRO A 16 1.65 -10.93 4.99
N VAL A 17 2.01 -12.17 4.65
CA VAL A 17 3.12 -12.48 3.74
C VAL A 17 2.55 -12.99 2.42
N LEU A 18 2.76 -12.21 1.37
CA LEU A 18 2.02 -12.27 0.13
C LEU A 18 2.97 -12.46 -1.06
N GLU A 19 2.41 -12.94 -2.17
CA GLU A 19 3.06 -12.94 -3.48
C GLU A 19 2.43 -11.85 -4.36
N PRO A 20 3.16 -11.30 -5.34
CA PRO A 20 2.62 -10.33 -6.28
C PRO A 20 1.39 -10.91 -6.98
N ASN A 21 0.27 -10.22 -6.85
CA ASN A 21 -0.95 -10.56 -7.55
C ASN A 21 -1.34 -9.42 -8.52
N ASN A 22 -2.09 -9.80 -9.56
CA ASN A 22 -2.68 -8.85 -10.49
C ASN A 22 -4.15 -8.69 -10.14
N VAL A 23 -4.45 -7.96 -9.06
CA VAL A 23 -5.83 -7.54 -8.80
C VAL A 23 -6.20 -6.49 -9.84
N ALA A 24 -7.38 -6.65 -10.45
CA ALA A 24 -7.87 -5.72 -11.45
C ALA A 24 -8.21 -4.36 -10.81
N ILE A 25 -7.77 -3.27 -11.43
CA ILE A 25 -7.99 -1.89 -10.98
C ILE A 25 -9.46 -1.60 -10.63
N PRO A 26 -10.48 -2.05 -11.38
CA PRO A 26 -11.88 -1.79 -11.03
C PRO A 26 -12.34 -2.44 -9.72
N GLN A 27 -11.85 -3.64 -9.40
CA GLN A 27 -12.22 -4.33 -8.14
C GLN A 27 -11.61 -3.62 -6.94
N MET A 28 -10.38 -3.16 -7.10
CA MET A 28 -9.68 -2.31 -6.13
C MET A 28 -10.46 -1.00 -5.92
N ALA A 29 -10.76 -0.26 -6.99
CA ALA A 29 -11.52 0.99 -6.93
C ALA A 29 -12.82 0.88 -6.11
N ALA A 30 -13.59 -0.18 -6.33
CA ALA A 30 -14.82 -0.43 -5.58
C ALA A 30 -14.57 -0.70 -4.08
N ALA A 31 -13.46 -1.35 -3.71
CA ALA A 31 -13.10 -1.56 -2.31
C ALA A 31 -12.73 -0.23 -1.65
N PHE A 32 -11.80 0.52 -2.22
CA PHE A 32 -11.38 1.82 -1.68
C PHE A 32 -12.54 2.82 -1.56
N SER A 33 -13.41 2.89 -2.57
CA SER A 33 -14.63 3.72 -2.55
C SER A 33 -15.53 3.38 -1.36
N ARG A 34 -15.75 2.08 -1.11
CA ARG A 34 -16.54 1.60 0.05
C ARG A 34 -15.93 2.01 1.39
N ASP A 35 -14.60 1.95 1.49
CA ASP A 35 -13.89 2.27 2.73
C ASP A 35 -13.91 3.76 3.01
N LEU A 36 -13.63 4.58 1.99
CA LEU A 36 -13.74 6.03 2.09
C LEU A 36 -15.16 6.41 2.50
N ARG A 37 -16.19 5.81 1.88
CA ARG A 37 -17.58 6.01 2.30
C ARG A 37 -17.80 5.67 3.77
N SER A 38 -17.27 4.53 4.22
CA SER A 38 -17.45 4.06 5.60
C SER A 38 -16.77 5.00 6.60
N LEU A 39 -15.65 5.61 6.23
CA LEU A 39 -14.96 6.64 6.99
C LEU A 39 -15.75 7.95 7.06
N LEU A 40 -16.42 8.33 5.97
CA LEU A 40 -17.18 9.58 5.91
C LEU A 40 -18.52 9.50 6.64
N LEU A 41 -19.23 8.35 6.55
CA LEU A 41 -20.59 8.19 7.07
C LEU A 41 -20.83 8.69 8.51
N PRO A 42 -19.92 8.50 9.50
CA PRO A 42 -20.11 8.99 10.86
C PRO A 42 -20.15 10.52 10.99
N HIS A 43 -19.63 11.26 10.00
CA HIS A 43 -19.49 12.72 10.05
C HIS A 43 -20.64 13.46 9.36
N PHE A 44 -21.48 12.75 8.60
CA PHE A 44 -22.55 13.35 7.80
C PHE A 44 -23.93 12.80 8.19
N PRO A 45 -25.00 13.58 7.97
CA PRO A 45 -26.36 13.06 8.11
C PRO A 45 -26.59 11.82 7.23
N LEU A 46 -27.51 10.95 7.68
CA LEU A 46 -27.83 9.73 6.96
C LEU A 46 -28.26 10.04 5.52
N GLY A 47 -27.54 9.45 4.56
CA GLY A 47 -27.83 9.61 3.13
C GLY A 47 -27.16 10.81 2.45
N GLN A 48 -26.28 11.55 3.13
CA GLN A 48 -25.59 12.73 2.56
C GLN A 48 -24.12 12.47 2.18
N VAL A 49 -23.78 11.22 1.83
CA VAL A 49 -22.44 10.84 1.33
C VAL A 49 -22.58 10.09 0.01
N TYR A 50 -22.07 10.67 -1.08
CA TYR A 50 -22.31 10.23 -2.46
C TYR A 50 -21.00 9.87 -3.20
N PRO A 51 -20.94 8.73 -3.92
CA PRO A 51 -19.72 8.23 -4.59
C PRO A 51 -19.39 8.85 -5.95
N GLU A 52 -20.26 9.69 -6.52
CA GLU A 52 -20.00 10.36 -7.80
C GLU A 52 -20.76 11.68 -7.92
N THR A 53 -22.09 11.62 -7.81
CA THR A 53 -22.96 12.78 -7.92
C THR A 53 -23.99 12.77 -6.80
N ALA A 54 -24.23 13.93 -6.21
CA ALA A 54 -25.41 14.14 -5.39
C ALA A 54 -26.59 14.46 -6.32
N GLY A 55 -27.77 13.93 -6.01
CA GLY A 55 -28.99 14.21 -6.77
C GLY A 55 -29.49 15.64 -6.56
N ASP A 56 -30.47 16.05 -7.37
CA ASP A 56 -31.00 17.42 -7.41
C ASP A 56 -31.69 17.88 -6.09
N ASN A 57 -32.12 16.93 -5.25
CA ASN A 57 -32.77 17.21 -3.95
C ASN A 57 -31.84 16.89 -2.77
N ARG A 58 -30.61 17.38 -2.80
CA ARG A 58 -29.68 17.24 -1.67
C ARG A 58 -29.91 18.30 -0.61
N ASP A 59 -29.77 17.88 0.65
CA ASP A 59 -29.67 18.78 1.80
C ASP A 59 -28.18 18.98 2.14
N TYR A 60 -27.89 20.04 2.90
CA TYR A 60 -26.55 20.31 3.43
C TYR A 60 -26.49 20.07 4.95
N PRO A 61 -25.35 19.63 5.50
CA PRO A 61 -24.06 19.42 4.84
C PRO A 61 -23.90 18.04 4.17
N ASP A 62 -23.32 18.01 2.97
CA ASP A 62 -23.09 16.78 2.21
C ASP A 62 -21.61 16.54 1.86
N ALA A 63 -21.32 15.32 1.43
CA ALA A 63 -20.05 14.93 0.86
C ALA A 63 -20.25 14.19 -0.46
N VAL A 64 -19.50 14.61 -1.48
CA VAL A 64 -19.41 13.92 -2.77
C VAL A 64 -17.96 13.56 -3.00
N TYR A 65 -17.63 12.29 -3.25
CA TYR A 65 -16.28 11.90 -3.65
C TYR A 65 -16.30 11.30 -5.04
N GLN A 66 -15.20 11.40 -5.78
CA GLN A 66 -15.01 10.80 -7.10
C GLN A 66 -13.61 10.23 -7.20
N ILE A 67 -13.45 9.16 -7.98
CA ILE A 67 -12.11 8.65 -8.32
C ILE A 67 -11.48 9.58 -9.35
N GLY A 68 -10.38 10.22 -8.99
CA GLY A 68 -9.56 11.01 -9.91
C GLY A 68 -8.60 10.13 -10.71
N ASN A 69 -7.85 9.27 -10.03
CA ASN A 69 -6.89 8.37 -10.65
C ASN A 69 -6.81 7.04 -9.89
N ALA A 70 -6.46 5.96 -10.58
CA ALA A 70 -6.26 4.65 -9.96
C ALA A 70 -5.11 3.93 -10.66
N GLY A 71 -4.18 3.39 -9.87
CA GLY A 71 -2.94 2.82 -10.39
C GLY A 71 -2.34 1.72 -9.53
N VAL A 72 -1.29 1.13 -10.08
CA VAL A 72 -0.42 0.18 -9.39
C VAL A 72 0.97 0.78 -9.31
N ARG A 73 1.60 0.66 -8.15
CA ARG A 73 3.02 0.94 -7.97
C ARG A 73 3.79 -0.30 -8.37
N GLN A 74 4.84 -0.12 -9.18
CA GLN A 74 5.66 -1.21 -9.68
C GLN A 74 7.10 -1.09 -9.21
N PHE A 75 7.70 -2.24 -8.91
CA PHE A 75 9.14 -2.38 -8.71
C PHE A 75 9.63 -3.57 -9.51
N GLN A 76 10.61 -3.34 -10.39
CA GLN A 76 11.17 -4.36 -11.29
C GLN A 76 10.09 -5.13 -12.07
N GLY A 77 9.07 -4.42 -12.57
CA GLY A 77 7.97 -5.00 -13.34
C GLY A 77 6.95 -5.80 -12.52
N CYS A 78 7.13 -5.90 -11.20
CA CYS A 78 6.13 -6.48 -10.29
C CYS A 78 5.29 -5.38 -9.67
N ASN A 79 3.97 -5.56 -9.62
CA ASN A 79 3.12 -4.71 -8.81
C ASN A 79 3.48 -4.92 -7.33
N VAL A 80 3.54 -3.84 -6.55
CA VAL A 80 3.89 -3.89 -5.11
C VAL A 80 2.84 -3.23 -4.22
N ALA A 81 2.14 -2.22 -4.74
CA ALA A 81 1.05 -1.57 -4.04
C ALA A 81 0.02 -1.04 -5.03
N HIS A 82 -1.16 -0.77 -4.51
CA HIS A 82 -2.28 -0.10 -5.14
C HIS A 82 -2.33 1.34 -4.65
N SER A 83 -2.66 2.29 -5.52
CA SER A 83 -2.91 3.68 -5.15
C SER A 83 -4.14 4.20 -5.89
N ILE A 84 -4.99 4.94 -5.19
CA ILE A 84 -6.15 5.63 -5.75
C ILE A 84 -6.19 7.04 -5.21
N THR A 85 -6.37 7.99 -6.12
CA THR A 85 -6.66 9.39 -5.79
C THR A 85 -8.16 9.63 -5.84
N PHE A 86 -8.70 10.21 -4.79
CA PHE A 86 -10.07 10.68 -4.71
C PHE A 86 -10.10 12.21 -4.68
N LEU A 87 -11.08 12.79 -5.35
CA LEU A 87 -11.51 14.16 -5.11
C LEU A 87 -12.73 14.11 -4.20
N LEU A 88 -12.58 14.51 -2.94
CA LEU A 88 -13.67 14.63 -1.97
C LEU A 88 -14.11 16.09 -1.89
N VAL A 89 -15.40 16.35 -2.04
CA VAL A 89 -16.00 17.67 -1.88
C VAL A 89 -16.99 17.62 -0.73
N ILE A 90 -16.71 18.41 0.31
CA ILE A 90 -17.58 18.63 1.47
C ILE A 90 -18.31 19.96 1.25
N ARG A 91 -19.63 20.01 1.43
CA ARG A 91 -20.40 21.25 1.30
C ARG A 91 -21.24 21.56 2.53
N SER A 92 -21.49 22.84 2.75
CA SER A 92 -22.48 23.33 3.72
C SER A 92 -23.07 24.68 3.26
N ASP A 93 -24.29 24.99 3.67
CA ASP A 93 -24.87 26.33 3.56
C ASP A 93 -24.18 27.36 4.49
N ARG A 94 -23.36 26.88 5.44
CA ARG A 94 -22.63 27.69 6.42
C ARG A 94 -21.14 27.39 6.35
N TYR A 95 -20.35 28.44 6.11
CA TYR A 95 -18.88 28.33 6.07
C TYR A 95 -18.30 27.65 7.31
N ALA A 96 -18.72 28.07 8.51
CA ALA A 96 -18.20 27.51 9.76
C ALA A 96 -18.46 26.00 9.91
N GLN A 97 -19.64 25.53 9.48
CA GLN A 97 -19.97 24.11 9.52
C GLN A 97 -19.18 23.32 8.48
N MET A 98 -19.00 23.86 7.26
CA MET A 98 -18.13 23.24 6.25
C MET A 98 -16.70 23.11 6.76
N ALA A 99 -16.16 24.17 7.38
CA ALA A 99 -14.79 24.18 7.88
C ALA A 99 -14.59 23.18 9.04
N GLU A 100 -15.53 23.10 9.97
CA GLU A 100 -15.51 22.10 11.06
C GLU A 100 -15.56 20.67 10.53
N LEU A 101 -16.43 20.40 9.54
CA LEU A 101 -16.52 19.08 8.91
C LEU A 101 -15.24 18.73 8.15
N ALA A 102 -14.66 19.69 7.42
CA ALA A 102 -13.41 19.49 6.71
C ALA A 102 -12.26 19.16 7.68
N ASP A 103 -12.17 19.85 8.82
CA ASP A 103 -11.15 19.56 9.84
C ASP A 103 -11.35 18.17 10.46
N VAL A 104 -12.57 17.82 10.87
CA VAL A 104 -12.86 16.50 11.45
C VAL A 104 -12.59 15.37 10.44
N VAL A 105 -13.01 15.55 9.19
CA VAL A 105 -12.76 14.56 8.13
C VAL A 105 -11.27 14.47 7.81
N GLY A 106 -10.57 15.60 7.71
CA GLY A 106 -9.11 15.65 7.51
C GLY A 106 -8.37 14.87 8.60
N ASN A 107 -8.69 15.11 9.86
CA ASN A 107 -8.13 14.38 11.00
C ASN A 107 -8.43 12.87 10.93
N SER A 108 -9.65 12.47 10.54
CA SER A 108 -10.01 11.05 10.34
C SER A 108 -9.21 10.42 9.19
N LEU A 109 -8.98 11.15 8.11
CA LEU A 109 -8.18 10.69 6.96
C LEU A 109 -6.71 10.53 7.34
N GLU A 110 -6.11 11.51 8.01
CA GLU A 110 -4.72 11.43 8.48
C GLU A 110 -4.50 10.32 9.52
N ALA A 111 -5.51 10.05 10.35
CA ALA A 111 -5.48 8.92 11.29
C ALA A 111 -5.69 7.55 10.60
N THR A 112 -6.10 7.54 9.33
CA THR A 112 -6.35 6.31 8.59
C THR A 112 -5.06 5.83 7.94
N PRO A 113 -4.60 4.61 8.28
CA PRO A 113 -3.36 4.09 7.70
C PRO A 113 -3.42 3.98 6.18
N GLY A 114 -2.40 4.49 5.50
CA GLY A 114 -2.31 4.46 4.04
C GLY A 114 -3.20 5.48 3.36
N CYS A 115 -3.42 6.63 3.99
CA CYS A 115 -4.20 7.74 3.47
C CYS A 115 -3.41 9.05 3.65
N ASP A 116 -3.27 9.85 2.59
CA ASP A 116 -2.73 11.20 2.65
C ASP A 116 -3.71 12.19 2.00
N VAL A 117 -3.80 13.38 2.59
CA VAL A 117 -4.42 14.55 1.93
C VAL A 117 -3.33 15.27 1.15
N LEU A 118 -3.45 15.28 -0.18
CA LEU A 118 -2.48 15.88 -1.10
C LEU A 118 -2.68 17.39 -1.25
N ASP A 119 -3.94 17.83 -1.34
CA ASP A 119 -4.30 19.22 -1.52
C ASP A 119 -5.68 19.52 -0.92
N MET A 120 -5.92 20.80 -0.61
CA MET A 120 -7.18 21.29 -0.07
C MET A 120 -7.50 22.70 -0.58
N ALA A 121 -8.71 22.89 -1.10
CA ALA A 121 -9.18 24.17 -1.60
C ALA A 121 -10.62 24.47 -1.15
N SER A 122 -10.85 25.65 -0.59
CA SER A 122 -12.18 26.14 -0.22
C SER A 122 -12.70 27.19 -1.19
N ASP A 123 -14.01 27.19 -1.44
CA ASP A 123 -14.65 28.13 -2.35
C ASP A 123 -16.15 28.27 -2.03
N PHE A 124 -16.84 29.22 -2.67
CA PHE A 124 -18.28 29.39 -2.60
C PHE A 124 -18.92 29.09 -3.97
N GLU A 125 -19.76 28.05 -4.03
CA GLU A 125 -20.49 27.66 -5.24
C GLU A 125 -21.78 28.49 -5.36
N SER A 126 -21.71 29.62 -6.06
CA SER A 126 -22.82 30.58 -6.16
C SER A 126 -24.08 30.01 -6.80
N GLU A 127 -23.95 29.10 -7.77
CA GLU A 127 -25.07 28.42 -8.43
C GLU A 127 -25.90 27.56 -7.45
N LEU A 128 -25.25 27.06 -6.41
CA LEU A 128 -25.82 26.15 -5.42
C LEU A 128 -26.04 26.82 -4.05
N GLY A 129 -25.57 28.05 -3.89
CA GLY A 129 -25.71 28.83 -2.67
C GLY A 129 -25.00 28.24 -1.45
N CYS A 130 -23.90 27.50 -1.65
CA CYS A 130 -23.19 26.78 -0.59
C CYS A 130 -21.67 27.01 -0.60
N TYR A 131 -21.05 26.83 0.55
CA TYR A 131 -19.60 26.74 0.69
C TYR A 131 -19.13 25.32 0.41
N ARG A 132 -17.97 25.18 -0.23
CA ARG A 132 -17.33 23.89 -0.48
C ARG A 132 -15.90 23.85 0.05
N MET A 133 -15.47 22.66 0.45
CA MET A 133 -14.07 22.26 0.59
C MET A 133 -13.82 21.08 -0.35
N ALA A 134 -12.89 21.23 -1.27
CA ALA A 134 -12.34 20.13 -2.06
C ALA A 134 -11.06 19.62 -1.41
N LEU A 135 -10.94 18.31 -1.23
CA LEU A 135 -9.76 17.61 -0.74
C LEU A 135 -9.33 16.62 -1.83
N GLU A 136 -8.07 16.69 -2.25
CA GLU A 136 -7.44 15.64 -3.03
C GLU A 136 -6.80 14.64 -2.07
N ILE A 137 -7.21 13.38 -2.13
CA ILE A 137 -6.82 12.35 -1.18
C ILE A 137 -6.19 11.21 -1.94
N GLU A 138 -4.98 10.77 -1.55
CA GLU A 138 -4.40 9.53 -2.06
C GLU A 138 -4.51 8.44 -0.99
N ILE A 139 -5.06 7.29 -1.36
CA ILE A 139 -5.09 6.11 -0.51
C ILE A 139 -4.24 5.03 -1.17
N SER A 140 -3.25 4.50 -0.43
CA SER A 140 -2.36 3.44 -0.89
C SER A 140 -2.41 2.21 0.00
N ARG A 141 -2.38 1.02 -0.63
CA ARG A 141 -2.39 -0.27 0.07
C ARG A 141 -1.45 -1.27 -0.57
N ALA A 142 -0.86 -2.13 0.26
CA ALA A 142 -0.12 -3.27 -0.25
C ALA A 142 -1.04 -4.23 -1.02
N LEU A 143 -0.50 -4.89 -2.03
CA LEU A 143 -1.25 -5.88 -2.82
C LEU A 143 -1.76 -7.02 -1.95
N GLY A 144 -3.06 -7.29 -1.98
CA GLY A 144 -3.68 -8.41 -1.26
C GLY A 144 -3.79 -8.22 0.26
N ALA A 145 -3.31 -7.10 0.81
CA ALA A 145 -3.55 -6.73 2.19
C ALA A 145 -4.98 -6.20 2.37
N SER A 146 -5.59 -6.50 3.51
CA SER A 146 -6.84 -5.89 3.94
C SER A 146 -6.59 -4.45 4.41
N ASN A 147 -7.66 -3.67 4.51
CA ASN A 147 -7.59 -2.25 4.89
C ASN A 147 -7.18 -2.02 6.34
N THR A 148 -7.26 -3.07 7.16
CA THR A 148 -6.86 -3.05 8.56
C THR A 148 -5.41 -3.45 8.76
N ASP A 149 -4.73 -3.93 7.70
CA ASP A 149 -3.36 -4.40 7.83
C ASP A 149 -2.43 -3.19 7.89
N ALA A 150 -1.93 -2.92 9.09
CA ALA A 150 -0.96 -1.86 9.33
C ALA A 150 0.39 -2.15 8.65
N ARG A 151 0.68 -3.41 8.35
CA ARG A 151 1.97 -3.88 7.85
C ARG A 151 1.79 -5.06 6.91
N SER A 152 2.67 -5.21 5.92
CA SER A 152 2.69 -6.40 5.07
C SER A 152 4.08 -6.70 4.51
N VAL A 153 4.28 -7.95 4.09
CA VAL A 153 5.49 -8.44 3.44
C VAL A 153 5.10 -9.03 2.08
N LEU A 154 5.79 -8.61 1.03
CA LEU A 154 5.59 -9.09 -0.33
C LEU A 154 6.88 -9.71 -0.85
N LEU A 155 6.79 -10.97 -1.28
CA LEU A 155 7.93 -11.72 -1.80
C LEU A 155 7.97 -11.67 -3.33
N LEU A 156 8.92 -10.94 -3.91
CA LEU A 156 9.04 -10.85 -5.36
C LEU A 156 9.65 -12.12 -5.97
N PRO A 157 9.51 -12.39 -7.28
CA PRO A 157 10.23 -13.47 -7.91
C PRO A 157 11.75 -13.30 -7.74
N GLY A 158 12.44 -14.38 -7.37
CA GLY A 158 13.89 -14.36 -7.23
C GLY A 158 14.59 -14.21 -8.58
N VAL A 159 15.69 -13.45 -8.60
CA VAL A 159 16.57 -13.28 -9.76
C VAL A 159 17.70 -14.29 -9.66
N TRP A 160 17.96 -15.02 -10.73
CA TRP A 160 18.96 -16.08 -10.78
C TRP A 160 20.09 -15.69 -11.72
N SER A 161 21.33 -15.84 -11.26
CA SER A 161 22.51 -15.57 -12.07
C SER A 161 23.51 -16.70 -11.92
N GLY A 162 23.83 -17.35 -13.04
CA GLY A 162 24.83 -18.41 -13.09
C GLY A 162 26.22 -17.82 -13.36
N HIS A 163 27.22 -18.33 -12.66
CA HIS A 163 28.62 -18.02 -12.96
C HIS A 163 29.17 -19.03 -13.96
N GLU A 164 30.08 -18.62 -14.84
CA GLU A 164 30.81 -19.58 -15.67
C GLU A 164 31.62 -20.54 -14.78
N PRO A 165 31.71 -21.83 -15.13
CA PRO A 165 32.58 -22.76 -14.42
C PRO A 165 34.02 -22.23 -14.45
N GLN A 166 34.67 -22.19 -13.28
CA GLN A 166 36.07 -21.71 -13.20
C GLN A 166 37.04 -22.55 -14.05
N TYR A 167 36.68 -23.79 -14.38
CA TYR A 167 37.48 -24.69 -15.20
C TYR A 167 36.60 -25.51 -16.14
N ALA A 168 37.12 -25.80 -17.34
CA ALA A 168 36.40 -26.54 -18.39
C ALA A 168 36.03 -27.99 -18.01
N ASN A 169 36.63 -28.55 -16.94
CA ASN A 169 36.35 -29.89 -16.41
C ASN A 169 35.42 -29.90 -15.19
N CYS A 170 34.94 -28.74 -14.73
CA CYS A 170 33.97 -28.66 -13.65
C CYS A 170 32.58 -29.05 -14.15
N LYS A 171 31.95 -30.05 -13.51
CA LYS A 171 30.56 -30.45 -13.78
C LYS A 171 29.52 -29.64 -12.99
N GLY A 172 29.97 -28.77 -12.09
CA GLY A 172 29.09 -27.99 -11.22
C GLY A 172 29.11 -26.51 -11.54
N GLN A 173 27.95 -25.87 -11.47
CA GLN A 173 27.76 -24.44 -11.63
C GLN A 173 27.29 -23.81 -10.32
N LYS A 174 27.93 -22.71 -9.95
CA LYS A 174 27.45 -21.85 -8.86
C LYS A 174 26.38 -20.93 -9.43
N VAL A 175 25.18 -20.97 -8.85
CA VAL A 175 24.08 -20.08 -9.22
C VAL A 175 23.71 -19.25 -7.99
N ASP A 176 23.87 -17.95 -8.13
CA ASP A 176 23.42 -16.98 -7.14
C ASP A 176 21.92 -16.73 -7.34
N CYS A 177 21.16 -16.80 -6.25
CA CYS A 177 19.74 -16.49 -6.24
C CYS A 177 19.52 -15.29 -5.32
N GLN A 178 19.11 -14.17 -5.92
CA GLN A 178 18.74 -12.97 -5.20
C GLN A 178 17.23 -12.94 -5.01
N GLN A 179 16.83 -12.66 -3.78
CA GLN A 179 15.46 -12.65 -3.35
C GLN A 179 15.13 -11.27 -2.79
N MET A 180 14.11 -10.64 -3.36
CA MET A 180 13.67 -9.32 -2.93
C MET A 180 12.41 -9.47 -2.08
N VAL A 181 12.40 -8.76 -0.96
CA VAL A 181 11.31 -8.73 0.01
C VAL A 181 10.90 -7.27 0.15
N VAL A 182 9.69 -6.95 -0.29
CA VAL A 182 9.11 -5.62 -0.14
C VAL A 182 8.31 -5.58 1.15
N LEU A 183 8.49 -4.53 1.92
CA LEU A 183 7.93 -4.32 3.25
C LEU A 183 7.08 -3.06 3.19
N HIS A 184 5.84 -3.16 3.66
CA HIS A 184 4.95 -2.01 3.77
C HIS A 184 4.58 -1.74 5.23
N ALA A 185 4.53 -0.47 5.61
CA ALA A 185 4.10 0.00 6.92
C ALA A 185 3.56 1.44 6.80
N HIS A 186 2.95 1.99 7.85
CA HIS A 186 2.40 3.36 7.85
C HIS A 186 3.23 4.34 8.67
N SER A 187 4.22 3.84 9.40
CA SER A 187 5.20 4.65 10.13
C SER A 187 6.61 4.09 9.98
N PHE A 188 7.60 4.96 10.16
CA PHE A 188 9.01 4.57 10.06
C PHE A 188 9.40 3.55 11.14
N ASP A 189 8.88 3.71 12.36
CA ASP A 189 9.15 2.80 13.48
C ASP A 189 8.60 1.40 13.21
N GLU A 190 7.38 1.31 12.67
CA GLU A 190 6.80 0.03 12.24
C GLU A 190 7.60 -0.62 11.10
N LEU A 191 8.06 0.19 10.16
CA LEU A 191 8.87 -0.27 9.03
C LEU A 191 10.19 -0.86 9.52
N GLU A 192 10.91 -0.15 10.39
CA GLU A 192 12.17 -0.64 10.96
C GLU A 192 11.97 -1.88 11.83
N ALA A 193 10.90 -1.93 12.63
CA ALA A 193 10.55 -3.12 13.39
C ALA A 193 10.27 -4.33 12.47
N LEU A 194 9.52 -4.12 11.38
CA LEU A 194 9.23 -5.15 10.39
C LEU A 194 10.51 -5.61 9.68
N ARG A 195 11.39 -4.69 9.28
CA ARG A 195 12.71 -4.98 8.70
C ARG A 195 13.54 -5.86 9.64
N ALA A 196 13.62 -5.50 10.91
CA ALA A 196 14.36 -6.27 11.91
C ALA A 196 13.80 -7.69 12.08
N GLN A 197 12.47 -7.81 12.14
CA GLN A 197 11.79 -9.11 12.27
C GLN A 197 12.07 -10.00 11.06
N VAL A 198 11.83 -9.52 9.84
CA VAL A 198 12.12 -10.26 8.60
C VAL A 198 13.59 -10.67 8.53
N ARG A 199 14.50 -9.74 8.84
CA ARG A 199 15.95 -10.01 8.81
C ARG A 199 16.35 -11.10 9.80
N SER A 200 15.81 -11.09 11.02
CA SER A 200 16.11 -12.12 12.03
C SER A 200 15.67 -13.52 11.62
N HIS A 201 14.63 -13.63 10.79
CA HIS A 201 14.13 -14.92 10.31
C HIS A 201 14.82 -15.41 9.03
N LEU A 202 15.40 -14.50 8.24
CA LEU A 202 16.05 -14.86 6.98
C LEU A 202 17.56 -15.03 7.11
N LEU A 203 18.22 -14.24 7.95
CA LEU A 203 19.67 -14.29 8.04
C LEU A 203 20.13 -15.64 8.61
N GLY A 204 20.91 -16.38 7.83
CA GLY A 204 21.37 -17.72 8.21
C GLY A 204 20.32 -18.82 8.03
N TRP A 205 19.09 -18.50 7.64
CA TRP A 205 18.13 -19.51 7.22
C TRP A 205 18.57 -20.10 5.88
N GLN A 206 18.40 -21.41 5.75
CA GLN A 206 18.82 -22.16 4.58
C GLN A 206 17.61 -22.89 4.02
N ARG A 207 17.52 -22.91 2.68
CA ARG A 207 16.65 -23.84 1.95
C ARG A 207 17.19 -25.29 2.12
N PRO A 208 16.75 -26.31 1.37
CA PRO A 208 17.37 -27.64 1.47
C PRO A 208 18.90 -27.58 1.36
N GLU A 209 19.60 -28.61 1.84
CA GLU A 209 21.06 -28.62 2.05
C GLU A 209 21.91 -28.23 0.82
N SER A 210 21.36 -28.30 -0.40
CA SER A 210 22.01 -27.86 -1.63
C SER A 210 22.19 -26.33 -1.77
N TYR A 211 21.52 -25.55 -0.94
CA TYR A 211 21.62 -24.09 -0.91
C TYR A 211 22.54 -23.61 0.21
N SER A 212 23.21 -22.48 0.03
CA SER A 212 23.88 -21.78 1.12
C SER A 212 22.86 -21.01 1.97
N PRO A 213 23.16 -20.68 3.24
CA PRO A 213 22.29 -19.82 4.03
C PRO A 213 22.12 -18.43 3.41
N TYR A 214 20.94 -17.84 3.57
CA TYR A 214 20.67 -16.49 3.10
C TYR A 214 21.54 -15.45 3.81
N GLN A 215 22.02 -14.50 3.01
CA GLN A 215 22.80 -13.34 3.43
C GLN A 215 22.08 -12.07 3.03
N TYR A 216 22.20 -11.03 3.87
CA TYR A 216 21.70 -9.71 3.53
C TYR A 216 22.65 -9.02 2.54
N ILE A 217 22.10 -8.50 1.44
CA ILE A 217 22.89 -7.77 0.44
C ILE A 217 22.74 -6.27 0.61
N LYS A 218 21.51 -5.77 0.55
CA LYS A 218 21.21 -4.35 0.62
C LYS A 218 19.73 -4.10 0.92
N GLY A 219 19.41 -2.87 1.25
CA GLY A 219 18.05 -2.38 1.37
C GLY A 219 17.96 -0.97 0.83
N GLN A 220 16.79 -0.61 0.32
CA GLN A 220 16.53 0.73 -0.17
C GLN A 220 15.04 1.10 0.03
N PRO A 221 14.73 2.38 0.25
CA PRO A 221 13.35 2.84 0.23
C PRO A 221 12.79 2.69 -1.19
N LEU A 222 11.50 2.44 -1.28
CA LEU A 222 10.74 2.57 -2.53
C LEU A 222 9.94 3.86 -2.47
N GLU A 223 9.79 4.53 -3.60
CA GLU A 223 8.90 5.69 -3.68
C GLU A 223 7.47 5.25 -3.36
N SER A 224 6.99 5.76 -2.24
CA SER A 224 5.70 5.48 -1.66
C SER A 224 4.94 6.79 -1.46
N GLY A 225 3.63 6.74 -1.35
CA GLY A 225 2.75 7.92 -1.28
C GLY A 225 1.35 7.46 -0.95
N GLY A 226 0.47 8.37 -0.54
CA GLY A 226 -0.78 7.99 0.10
C GLY A 226 -0.52 7.31 1.44
N GLY A 227 0.42 7.80 2.24
CA GLY A 227 0.67 7.43 3.64
C GLY A 227 1.35 6.07 3.83
N LEU A 228 1.36 5.22 2.81
CA LEU A 228 2.04 3.94 2.84
C LEU A 228 3.54 4.15 2.67
N LEU A 229 4.36 3.64 3.58
CA LEU A 229 5.81 3.54 3.44
C LEU A 229 6.18 2.19 2.82
N ALA A 230 7.15 2.19 1.91
CA ALA A 230 7.63 0.98 1.26
C ALA A 230 9.16 0.87 1.31
N TRP A 231 9.67 -0.32 1.62
CA TRP A 231 11.09 -0.63 1.62
C TRP A 231 11.35 -1.97 0.95
N VAL A 232 12.45 -2.10 0.22
CA VAL A 232 12.87 -3.40 -0.32
C VAL A 232 14.19 -3.83 0.29
N ASP A 233 14.20 -5.00 0.91
CA ASP A 233 15.41 -5.68 1.33
C ASP A 233 15.74 -6.80 0.33
N THR A 234 17.01 -6.90 -0.05
CA THR A 234 17.54 -7.95 -0.94
C THR A 234 18.38 -8.92 -0.14
N TYR A 235 18.02 -10.20 -0.24
CA TYR A 235 18.74 -11.32 0.33
C TYR A 235 19.32 -12.17 -0.78
N GLN A 236 20.43 -12.84 -0.53
CA GLN A 236 21.04 -13.74 -1.50
C GLN A 236 21.38 -15.06 -0.84
N ASP A 237 21.14 -16.13 -1.57
CA ASP A 237 21.77 -17.42 -1.32
C ASP A 237 22.36 -17.98 -2.61
N VAL A 238 22.93 -19.17 -2.50
CA VAL A 238 23.69 -19.79 -3.58
C VAL A 238 23.32 -21.26 -3.65
N ILE A 239 22.96 -21.76 -4.84
CA ILE A 239 22.87 -23.19 -5.10
C ILE A 239 24.09 -23.65 -5.91
N ARG A 240 24.54 -24.87 -5.61
CA ARG A 240 25.45 -25.62 -6.48
C ARG A 240 24.63 -26.66 -7.24
N ILE A 241 24.55 -26.49 -8.56
CA ILE A 241 23.94 -27.45 -9.50
C ILE A 241 25.01 -28.22 -10.24
#